data_AF-A0A3Q0J0I2-F1
#
_entry.id   AF-A0A3Q0J0I2-F1
#
_cell.length_a   1.000
_cell.length_b   1.000
_cell.length_c   1.000
_cell.angle_alpha   90.00
_cell.angle_beta   90.00
_cell.angle_gamma   90.00
#
_symmetry.space_group_name_H-M   'P 1'
#
loop_
_entity.id
_entity.type
_entity.pdbx_description
1 polymer ?
#
loop_
_entity_poly.entity_id
_entity_poly.type
_entity_poly.pdbx_seq_one_letter_code
_entity_poly.pdbx_strand_id
1 'polypeptide(L)'
;MYYTLGSITEPHKLTCVMQCMVAVARPLVQSADVYPEGITHVIPLMIAVLPGIDPNDLHKCFVTIQYLSTFAILIPIVNSSDAAKYHNLTEEESIVCNATAQFEDFIVQFLDRLFVLVESSILESTRLEREQENRSTMESLAEGAIDSITKTLLDQTSTQIFKVSV
;
A
#
# COMPACT_ATOMS: atom_id res chain seq x y z
N MET A 1 -14.58 6.57 0.85
CA MET A 1 -13.56 5.53 0.95
C MET A 1 -13.96 4.41 1.91
N TYR A 2 -14.20 4.67 3.19
CA TYR A 2 -14.57 3.61 4.16
C TYR A 2 -15.81 2.78 3.76
N TYR A 3 -16.87 3.42 3.25
CA TYR A 3 -18.05 2.71 2.74
C TYR A 3 -17.74 1.78 1.57
N THR A 4 -16.90 2.22 0.62
CA THR A 4 -16.54 1.43 -0.56
C THR A 4 -15.58 0.30 -0.25
N LEU A 5 -14.79 0.40 0.83
CA LEU A 5 -13.92 -0.69 1.31
C LEU A 5 -14.73 -1.88 1.87
N GLY A 6 -15.86 -1.60 2.52
CA GLY A 6 -16.77 -2.64 3.03
C GLY A 6 -17.79 -3.16 2.02
N SER A 7 -17.87 -2.54 0.83
CA SER A 7 -18.85 -2.89 -0.20
C SER A 7 -18.27 -3.93 -1.16
N ILE A 8 -18.85 -5.14 -1.15
CA ILE A 8 -18.47 -6.23 -2.06
C ILE A 8 -19.23 -6.12 -3.40
N THR A 9 -20.28 -5.30 -3.46
CA THR A 9 -21.21 -5.25 -4.60
C THR A 9 -20.79 -4.31 -5.72
N GLU A 10 -19.85 -3.39 -5.48
CA GLU A 10 -19.50 -2.30 -6.42
C GLU A 10 -17.98 -2.06 -6.54
N PRO A 11 -17.22 -3.03 -7.09
CA PRO A 11 -15.74 -2.98 -7.12
C PRO A 11 -15.18 -1.79 -7.90
N HIS A 12 -15.87 -1.34 -8.96
CA HIS A 12 -15.49 -0.17 -9.75
C HIS A 12 -15.51 1.14 -8.94
N LYS A 13 -16.38 1.24 -7.91
CA LYS A 13 -16.41 2.42 -7.04
C LYS A 13 -15.17 2.49 -6.17
N LEU A 14 -14.66 1.34 -5.72
CA LEU A 14 -13.45 1.29 -4.91
C LEU A 14 -12.23 1.78 -5.71
N THR A 15 -12.07 1.35 -6.97
CA THR A 15 -10.96 1.83 -7.82
C THR A 15 -11.07 3.32 -8.12
N CYS A 16 -12.26 3.84 -8.43
CA CYS A 16 -12.47 5.27 -8.65
C CYS A 16 -12.13 6.10 -7.41
N VAL A 17 -12.58 5.65 -6.22
CA VAL A 17 -12.32 6.37 -4.98
C VAL A 17 -10.83 6.32 -4.62
N MET A 18 -10.13 5.21 -4.84
CA MET A 18 -8.68 5.16 -4.66
C MET A 18 -7.95 6.19 -5.53
N GLN A 19 -8.33 6.31 -6.80
CA GLN A 19 -7.75 7.32 -7.70
C GLN A 19 -8.07 8.75 -7.26
N CYS A 20 -9.29 9.02 -6.80
CA CYS A 20 -9.64 10.32 -6.20
C CYS A 20 -8.80 10.62 -4.96
N MET A 21 -8.54 9.61 -4.11
CA MET A 21 -7.71 9.76 -2.92
C MET A 21 -6.24 10.04 -3.26
N VAL A 22 -5.70 9.45 -4.33
CA VAL A 22 -4.36 9.78 -4.85
C VAL A 22 -4.25 11.27 -5.20
N ALA A 23 -5.30 11.84 -5.83
CA ALA A 23 -5.31 13.26 -6.19
C ALA A 23 -5.30 14.20 -4.97
N VAL A 24 -5.85 13.76 -3.83
CA VAL A 24 -5.88 14.53 -2.58
C VAL A 24 -4.87 14.06 -1.54
N ALA A 25 -3.94 13.17 -1.89
CA ALA A 25 -3.02 12.56 -0.94
C ALA A 25 -2.12 13.60 -0.24
N ARG A 26 -1.57 14.55 -1.00
CA ARG A 26 -0.74 15.64 -0.45
C ARG A 26 -1.46 16.51 0.57
N PRO A 27 -2.60 17.15 0.23
CA PRO A 27 -3.32 17.95 1.22
C PRO A 27 -3.81 17.11 2.40
N LEU A 28 -4.15 15.83 2.19
CA LEU A 28 -4.55 14.94 3.29
C LEU A 28 -3.42 14.69 4.31
N VAL A 29 -2.16 14.61 3.86
CA VAL A 29 -0.99 14.34 4.72
C VAL A 29 -0.38 15.64 5.26
N GLN A 30 -0.35 16.70 4.46
CA GLN A 30 0.46 17.90 4.75
C GLN A 30 -0.35 19.06 5.35
N SER A 31 -1.69 19.05 5.27
CA SER A 31 -2.52 20.18 5.72
C SER A 31 -2.97 20.05 7.18
N ALA A 32 -2.06 19.71 8.09
CA ALA A 32 -2.38 19.58 9.52
C ALA A 32 -2.95 20.88 10.13
N ASP A 33 -2.53 22.04 9.62
CA ASP A 33 -3.02 23.35 10.09
C ASP A 33 -4.49 23.64 9.74
N VAL A 34 -5.02 23.00 8.68
CA VAL A 34 -6.38 23.25 8.16
C VAL A 34 -7.30 22.06 8.38
N TYR A 35 -6.74 20.85 8.36
CA TYR A 35 -7.45 19.59 8.52
C TYR A 35 -6.58 18.58 9.28
N PRO A 36 -6.42 18.74 10.60
CA PRO A 36 -5.55 17.90 11.43
C PRO A 36 -5.99 16.43 11.47
N GLU A 37 -7.28 16.16 11.30
CA GLU A 37 -7.82 14.79 11.32
C GLU A 37 -7.44 14.01 10.05
N GLY A 38 -7.05 14.67 8.96
CA GLY A 38 -6.78 14.04 7.67
C GLY A 38 -5.72 12.95 7.72
N ILE A 39 -4.61 13.22 8.42
CA ILE A 39 -3.48 12.29 8.53
C ILE A 39 -3.84 11.04 9.36
N THR A 40 -4.80 11.14 10.28
CA THR A 40 -5.24 10.02 11.13
C THR A 40 -5.86 8.88 10.30
N HIS A 41 -6.37 9.20 9.11
CA HIS A 41 -6.98 8.22 8.21
C HIS A 41 -5.96 7.50 7.30
N VAL A 42 -4.74 8.00 7.17
CA VAL A 42 -3.77 7.50 6.17
C VAL A 42 -3.37 6.05 6.47
N ILE A 43 -2.86 5.77 7.67
CA ILE A 43 -2.40 4.43 8.05
C ILE A 43 -3.55 3.40 8.02
N PRO A 44 -4.73 3.66 8.62
CA PRO A 44 -5.85 2.74 8.54
C PRO A 44 -6.29 2.44 7.10
N LEU A 45 -6.29 3.44 6.22
CA LEU A 45 -6.65 3.26 4.82
C LEU A 45 -5.60 2.48 4.04
N MET A 46 -4.30 2.72 4.27
CA MET A 46 -3.22 1.95 3.66
C MET A 46 -3.33 0.46 4.00
N ILE A 47 -3.64 0.12 5.24
CA ILE A 47 -3.86 -1.27 5.67
C ILE A 47 -5.13 -1.83 5.01
N ALA A 48 -6.23 -1.06 5.02
CA ALA A 48 -7.51 -1.50 4.50
C ALA A 48 -7.52 -1.76 2.98
N VAL A 49 -6.64 -1.12 2.20
CA VAL A 49 -6.53 -1.36 0.76
C VAL A 49 -5.64 -2.55 0.41
N LEU A 50 -4.88 -3.13 1.34
CA LEU A 50 -4.00 -4.29 1.06
C LEU A 50 -4.71 -5.46 0.34
N PRO A 51 -5.97 -5.83 0.66
CA PRO A 51 -6.73 -6.83 -0.10
C PRO A 51 -7.02 -6.47 -1.57
N GLY A 52 -6.68 -5.24 -1.98
CA GLY A 52 -6.70 -4.81 -3.37
C GLY A 52 -5.52 -5.33 -4.20
N ILE A 53 -4.43 -5.75 -3.56
CA ILE A 53 -3.36 -6.52 -4.21
C ILE A 53 -3.88 -7.95 -4.39
N ASP A 54 -4.45 -8.19 -5.57
CA ASP A 54 -5.16 -9.41 -5.91
C ASP A 54 -4.76 -9.87 -7.32
N PRO A 55 -4.14 -11.06 -7.48
CA PRO A 55 -3.78 -11.59 -8.79
C PRO A 55 -4.99 -11.83 -9.70
N ASN A 56 -6.19 -11.99 -9.14
CA ASN A 56 -7.41 -12.22 -9.92
C ASN A 56 -7.97 -10.96 -10.58
N ASP A 57 -7.58 -9.76 -10.10
CA ASP A 57 -8.02 -8.48 -10.63
C ASP A 57 -6.81 -7.54 -10.76
N LEU A 58 -6.07 -7.70 -11.85
CA LEU A 58 -4.87 -6.90 -12.13
C LEU A 58 -5.16 -5.41 -12.23
N HIS A 59 -6.35 -5.00 -12.69
CA HIS A 59 -6.72 -3.59 -12.75
C HIS A 59 -6.83 -3.01 -11.34
N LYS A 60 -7.56 -3.69 -10.43
CA LYS A 60 -7.65 -3.30 -9.01
C LYS A 60 -6.28 -3.37 -8.34
N CYS A 61 -5.46 -4.36 -8.66
CA CYS A 61 -4.11 -4.51 -8.16
C CYS A 61 -3.24 -3.29 -8.53
N PHE A 62 -3.22 -2.87 -9.80
CA PHE A 62 -2.45 -1.70 -10.22
C PHE A 62 -2.92 -0.40 -9.58
N VAL A 63 -4.24 -0.20 -9.45
CA VAL A 63 -4.78 0.98 -8.76
C VAL A 63 -4.38 0.98 -7.28
N THR A 64 -4.39 -0.19 -6.63
CA THR A 64 -3.98 -0.34 -5.23
C THR A 64 -2.50 -0.07 -5.05
N ILE A 65 -1.65 -0.60 -5.94
CA ILE A 65 -0.21 -0.35 -5.95
C ILE A 65 0.07 1.15 -6.11
N GLN A 66 -0.58 1.81 -7.09
CA GLN A 66 -0.42 3.25 -7.29
C GLN A 66 -0.84 4.06 -6.06
N TYR A 67 -1.96 3.68 -5.42
CA TYR A 67 -2.42 4.29 -4.19
C TYR A 67 -1.37 4.16 -3.08
N LEU A 68 -0.89 2.94 -2.81
CA LEU A 68 0.11 2.68 -1.78
C LEU A 68 1.42 3.41 -2.05
N SER A 69 1.92 3.39 -3.30
CA SER A 69 3.12 4.15 -3.69
C SER A 69 2.98 5.64 -3.39
N THR A 70 1.82 6.22 -3.71
CA THR A 70 1.58 7.65 -3.50
C THR A 70 1.59 8.03 -2.03
N PHE A 71 1.00 7.21 -1.15
CA PHE A 71 1.02 7.49 0.29
C PHE A 71 2.38 7.17 0.91
N ALA A 72 3.06 6.11 0.46
CA ALA A 72 4.39 5.73 0.93
C ALA A 72 5.41 6.86 0.75
N ILE A 73 5.42 7.56 -0.39
CA ILE A 73 6.36 8.68 -0.60
C ILE A 73 6.05 9.91 0.28
N LEU A 74 4.86 9.98 0.88
CA LEU A 74 4.42 11.13 1.68
C LEU A 74 4.63 10.92 3.18
N ILE A 75 4.79 9.68 3.64
CA ILE A 75 4.91 9.35 5.07
C ILE A 75 6.15 8.49 5.35
N PRO A 76 6.89 8.77 6.43
CA PRO A 76 7.95 7.87 6.88
C PRO A 76 7.34 6.62 7.53
N ILE A 77 7.79 5.43 7.12
CA ILE A 77 7.33 4.15 7.66
C ILE A 77 8.23 3.79 8.86
N VAL A 78 7.93 4.42 9.98
CA VAL A 78 8.68 4.31 11.24
C VAL A 78 7.70 4.10 12.39
N ASN A 79 7.99 3.15 13.29
CA ASN A 79 7.22 2.98 14.51
C ASN A 79 7.59 4.08 15.52
N SER A 80 6.69 5.03 15.69
CA SER A 80 6.76 6.17 16.62
C SER A 80 5.71 6.09 17.72
N SER A 81 5.16 4.90 18.00
CA SER A 81 4.14 4.70 19.05
C SER A 81 4.58 5.17 20.44
N ASP A 82 5.89 5.11 20.71
CA ASP A 82 6.48 5.57 21.97
C ASP A 82 6.69 7.09 22.05
N ALA A 83 6.36 7.87 21.01
CA ALA A 83 6.61 9.31 20.94
C ALA A 83 5.98 10.10 22.10
N ALA A 84 4.81 9.66 22.60
CA ALA A 84 4.13 10.28 23.74
C ALA A 84 4.96 10.26 25.04
N LYS A 85 5.98 9.38 25.15
CA LYS A 85 6.90 9.34 26.30
C LYS A 85 7.92 10.48 26.27
N TYR A 86 8.21 11.03 25.08
CA TYR A 86 9.30 11.98 24.85
C TYR A 86 8.82 13.37 24.43
N HIS A 87 7.58 13.48 23.93
CA HIS A 87 7.02 14.72 23.39
C HIS A 87 5.59 14.96 23.89
N ASN A 88 5.21 16.23 24.01
CA ASN A 88 3.82 16.63 24.26
C ASN A 88 3.09 16.66 22.92
N LEU A 89 2.30 15.62 22.65
CA LEU A 89 1.56 15.44 21.41
C LEU A 89 0.15 16.06 21.49
N THR A 90 -0.38 16.52 20.37
CA THR A 90 -1.83 16.77 20.24
C THR A 90 -2.62 15.46 20.24
N GLU A 91 -3.95 15.55 20.31
CA GLU A 91 -4.82 14.37 20.24
C GLU A 91 -4.61 13.61 18.92
N GLU A 92 -4.55 14.33 17.79
CA GLU A 92 -4.38 13.78 16.45
C GLU A 92 -2.98 13.18 16.26
N GLU A 93 -1.94 13.87 16.75
CA GLU A 93 -0.56 13.36 16.72
C GLU A 93 -0.43 12.07 17.54
N SER A 94 -1.08 12.00 18.70
CA SER A 94 -1.15 10.79 19.53
C SER A 94 -1.82 9.64 18.78
N ILE A 95 -2.94 9.90 18.11
CA ILE A 95 -3.64 8.90 17.28
C ILE A 95 -2.72 8.38 16.17
N VAL A 96 -2.05 9.28 15.45
CA VAL A 96 -1.15 8.91 14.34
C VAL A 96 0.05 8.11 14.86
N CYS A 97 0.71 8.58 15.92
CA CYS A 97 1.85 7.90 16.52
C CYS A 97 1.46 6.49 16.99
N ASN A 98 0.33 6.34 17.68
CA ASN A 98 -0.15 5.02 18.10
C ASN A 98 -0.45 4.11 16.89
N ALA A 99 -1.01 4.66 15.81
CA ALA A 99 -1.28 3.89 14.59
C ALA A 99 -0.01 3.36 13.91
N THR A 100 1.14 4.04 14.06
CA THR A 100 2.43 3.59 13.48
C THR A 100 2.94 2.26 14.03
N ALA A 101 2.43 1.79 15.18
CA ALA A 101 2.73 0.46 15.70
C ALA A 101 2.34 -0.66 14.71
N GLN A 102 1.37 -0.39 13.82
CA GLN A 102 0.89 -1.34 12.82
C GLN A 102 1.77 -1.41 11.57
N PHE A 103 2.83 -0.59 11.44
CA PHE A 103 3.64 -0.59 10.21
C PHE A 103 4.41 -1.90 10.00
N GLU A 104 4.80 -2.59 11.08
CA GLU A 104 5.43 -3.90 10.98
C GLU A 104 4.46 -4.91 10.35
N ASP A 105 3.27 -5.07 10.93
CA ASP A 105 2.21 -5.94 10.39
C ASP A 105 1.80 -5.55 8.96
N PHE A 106 1.77 -4.25 8.66
CA PHE A 106 1.45 -3.73 7.33
C PHE A 106 2.48 -4.21 6.29
N ILE A 107 3.78 -4.12 6.59
CA ILE A 107 4.84 -4.53 5.65
C ILE A 107 4.83 -6.04 5.46
N VAL A 108 4.64 -6.82 6.53
CA VAL A 108 4.53 -8.29 6.42
C VAL A 108 3.34 -8.68 5.54
N GLN A 109 2.16 -8.14 5.82
CA GLN A 109 0.96 -8.42 5.01
C GLN A 109 1.10 -7.94 3.56
N PHE A 110 1.80 -6.83 3.33
CA PHE A 110 2.11 -6.34 2.00
C PHE A 110 2.99 -7.33 1.23
N LEU A 111 4.08 -7.80 1.85
CA LEU A 111 5.00 -8.75 1.22
C LEU A 111 4.34 -10.11 0.96
N ASP A 112 3.55 -10.64 1.88
CA ASP A 112 2.81 -11.89 1.69
C ASP A 112 1.92 -11.81 0.43
N ARG A 113 1.20 -10.70 0.26
CA ARG A 113 0.35 -10.49 -0.93
C ARG A 113 1.16 -10.29 -2.19
N LEU A 114 2.31 -9.64 -2.08
CA LEU A 114 3.23 -9.46 -3.20
C LEU A 114 3.80 -10.82 -3.66
N PHE A 115 4.16 -11.70 -2.73
CA PHE A 115 4.61 -13.06 -3.06
C PHE A 115 3.51 -13.88 -3.72
N VAL A 116 2.27 -13.81 -3.23
CA VAL A 116 1.12 -14.44 -3.90
C VAL A 116 0.92 -13.91 -5.32
N LEU A 117 1.09 -12.59 -5.53
CA LEU A 117 1.01 -11.98 -6.86
C LEU A 117 2.13 -12.47 -7.78
N VAL A 118 3.36 -12.60 -7.27
CA VAL A 118 4.51 -13.13 -8.02
C VAL A 118 4.30 -14.60 -8.35
N GLU A 119 3.88 -15.43 -7.39
CA GLU A 119 3.59 -16.86 -7.59
C GLU A 119 2.50 -17.08 -8.64
N SER A 120 1.44 -16.26 -8.59
CA SER A 120 0.36 -16.31 -9.58
C SER A 120 0.78 -15.82 -10.97
N SER A 121 1.90 -15.10 -11.06
CA SER A 121 2.49 -14.63 -12.32
C SER A 121 3.49 -15.63 -12.91
N ILE A 122 3.76 -16.76 -12.24
CA ILE A 122 4.61 -17.83 -12.77
C ILE A 122 3.83 -18.54 -13.89
N LEU A 123 4.43 -18.60 -15.09
CA LEU A 123 3.90 -19.31 -16.25
C LEU A 123 3.55 -20.77 -15.90
N GLU A 124 2.26 -21.07 -15.77
CA GLU A 124 1.79 -22.44 -15.99
C GLU A 124 1.92 -22.74 -17.48
N SER A 125 3.03 -23.38 -17.86
CA SER A 125 3.23 -23.89 -19.22
C SER A 125 2.20 -24.98 -19.53
N THR A 126 1.05 -24.59 -20.07
CA THR A 126 -0.02 -25.52 -20.47
C THR A 126 0.24 -26.17 -21.83
N ARG A 127 1.38 -25.87 -22.50
CA ARG A 127 1.72 -26.40 -23.83
C ARG A 127 3.19 -26.85 -23.87
N LEU A 128 3.39 -28.16 -24.00
CA LEU A 128 4.69 -28.82 -24.17
C LEU A 128 5.48 -28.40 -25.44
N GLU A 129 4.91 -27.60 -26.35
CA GLU A 129 5.47 -27.39 -27.70
C GLU A 129 5.83 -25.94 -28.07
N ARG A 130 5.79 -24.98 -27.15
CA ARG A 130 6.33 -23.64 -27.44
C ARG A 130 7.13 -23.10 -26.28
N GLU A 131 8.45 -23.20 -26.41
CA GLU A 131 9.39 -22.20 -25.89
C GLU A 131 9.01 -20.84 -26.50
N GLN A 132 8.01 -20.18 -25.92
CA GLN A 132 7.73 -18.79 -26.23
C GLN A 132 8.37 -17.97 -25.11
N GLU A 133 9.64 -17.62 -25.31
CA GLU A 133 10.41 -16.66 -24.50
C GLU A 133 9.81 -15.24 -24.47
N ASN A 134 8.65 -15.01 -25.12
CA ASN A 134 7.99 -13.72 -25.13
C ASN A 134 7.06 -13.60 -23.91
N ARG A 135 7.60 -13.04 -22.81
CA ARG A 135 6.81 -12.51 -21.69
C ARG A 135 5.66 -11.65 -22.23
N SER A 136 4.47 -11.80 -21.64
CA SER A 136 3.35 -10.95 -22.02
C SER A 136 3.63 -9.49 -21.63
N THR A 137 3.08 -8.52 -22.38
CA THR A 137 3.19 -7.09 -22.03
C THR A 137 2.65 -6.83 -20.62
N MET A 138 1.63 -7.59 -20.21
CA MET A 138 1.00 -7.51 -18.91
C MET A 138 1.91 -8.01 -17.78
N GLU A 139 2.64 -9.11 -17.99
CA GLU A 139 3.66 -9.59 -17.05
C GLU A 139 4.78 -8.56 -16.87
N SER A 140 5.28 -7.98 -17.97
CA SER A 140 6.33 -6.95 -17.91
C SER A 140 5.87 -5.71 -17.12
N LEU A 141 4.60 -5.32 -17.27
CA LEU A 141 4.01 -4.22 -16.51
C LEU A 141 3.81 -4.57 -15.03
N ALA A 142 3.39 -5.81 -14.73
CA ALA A 142 3.23 -6.31 -13.37
C ALA A 142 4.58 -6.33 -12.62
N GLU A 143 5.62 -6.88 -13.25
CA GLU A 143 6.98 -6.90 -12.70
C GLU A 143 7.51 -5.49 -12.44
N GLY A 144 7.34 -4.56 -13.40
CA GLY A 144 7.73 -3.17 -13.22
C GLY A 144 6.97 -2.46 -12.09
N ALA A 145 5.69 -2.74 -11.93
CA ALA A 145 4.89 -2.20 -10.84
C ALA A 145 5.35 -2.75 -9.47
N ILE A 146 5.60 -4.07 -9.38
CA ILE A 146 6.09 -4.76 -8.19
C ILE A 146 7.45 -4.23 -7.75
N ASP A 147 8.38 -4.09 -8.70
CA ASP A 147 9.72 -3.53 -8.43
C ASP A 147 9.64 -2.10 -7.90
N SER A 148 8.83 -1.26 -8.56
CA SER A 148 8.63 0.14 -8.19
C SER A 148 8.06 0.31 -6.78
N ILE A 149 6.98 -0.41 -6.44
CA ILE A 149 6.34 -0.29 -5.12
C ILE A 149 7.23 -0.85 -4.01
N THR A 150 7.91 -1.96 -4.26
CA THR A 150 8.80 -2.59 -3.27
C THR A 150 9.92 -1.62 -2.89
N LYS A 151 10.58 -1.02 -3.90
CA LYS A 151 11.59 0.01 -3.66
C LYS A 151 11.02 1.21 -2.91
N THR A 152 9.90 1.74 -3.40
CA THR A 152 9.26 2.92 -2.81
C THR A 152 8.90 2.71 -1.34
N LEU A 153 8.33 1.56 -0.98
CA LEU A 153 7.99 1.25 0.41
C LEU A 153 9.22 1.01 1.26
N LEU A 154 10.13 0.14 0.81
CA LEU A 154 11.31 -0.23 1.60
C LEU A 154 12.25 0.96 1.82
N ASP A 155 12.40 1.86 0.85
CA ASP A 155 13.20 3.08 0.99
C ASP A 155 12.66 4.03 2.07
N GLN A 156 11.35 3.94 2.40
CA GLN A 156 10.71 4.74 3.43
C GLN A 156 10.67 4.03 4.79
N THR A 157 11.08 2.77 4.87
CA THR A 157 11.11 2.02 6.14
C THR A 157 12.31 2.38 7.01
N SER A 158 12.07 2.44 8.32
CA SER A 158 13.19 2.44 9.28
C SER A 158 13.98 1.13 9.21
N THR A 159 15.26 1.17 9.63
CA THR A 159 16.09 -0.05 9.72
C THR A 159 15.48 -1.15 10.58
N GLN A 160 14.65 -0.80 11.58
CA GLN A 160 13.98 -1.78 12.44
C GLN A 160 12.91 -2.55 11.66
N ILE A 161 12.04 -1.83 10.95
CA ILE A 161 10.98 -2.43 10.12
C ILE A 161 11.58 -3.15 8.91
N PHE A 162 12.60 -2.56 8.27
CA PHE A 162 13.30 -3.18 7.15
C PHE A 162 13.87 -4.56 7.48
N LYS A 163 14.37 -4.76 8.70
CA LYS A 163 14.91 -6.06 9.14
C LYS A 163 13.85 -7.15 9.25
N VAL A 164 12.58 -6.81 9.39
CA VAL A 164 11.47 -7.78 9.40
C VAL A 164 11.16 -8.23 7.97
N SER A 165 11.49 -7.40 6.97
CA SER A 165 11.26 -7.65 5.55
C SER A 165 12.31 -8.55 4.88
N VAL A 166 13.44 -8.85 5.53
CA VAL A 166 14.60 -9.59 4.99
C VAL A 166 14.84 -10.86 5.78
#